data_AF-A0A6A7N049-F1
#
_entry.id   AF-A0A6A7N049-F1
#
_cell.length_a   1.000
_cell.length_b   1.000
_cell.length_c   1.000
_cell.angle_alpha   90.00
_cell.angle_beta   90.00
_cell.angle_gamma   90.00
#
_symmetry.space_group_name_H-M   'P 1'
#
loop_
_entity.id
_entity.type
_entity.pdbx_description
1 polymer ?
#
loop_
_entity_poly.entity_id
_entity_poly.type
_entity_poly.pdbx_seq_one_letter_code
_entity_poly.pdbx_strand_id
1 'polypeptide(L)'
;MTMIQHRMISQSLVDLVVGTLIEQLPWAEGKLGFELQDDFQFLLITVPCDIGPELSQEERRQLGHQVDRMMPTRDGELTWMLNFTTRGKVVDSYFGGDSRSPAIGF
;
A
#
# COMPACT_ATOMS: atom_id res chain seq x y z
N MET A 1 -22.65 -2.89 25.79
CA MET A 1 -21.37 -3.55 25.45
C MET A 1 -20.80 -2.82 24.26
N THR A 2 -19.79 -1.99 24.47
CA THR A 2 -19.06 -1.33 23.38
C THR A 2 -18.15 -2.38 22.76
N MET A 3 -18.45 -2.84 21.54
CA MET A 3 -17.51 -3.69 20.82
C MET A 3 -16.26 -2.84 20.56
N ILE A 4 -15.14 -3.23 21.15
CA ILE A 4 -13.83 -2.69 20.77
C ILE A 4 -13.61 -3.18 19.34
N GLN A 5 -13.86 -2.32 18.35
CA GLN A 5 -13.49 -2.59 16.96
C GLN A 5 -11.98 -2.76 16.94
N HIS A 6 -11.53 -3.99 16.72
CA HIS A 6 -10.11 -4.32 16.64
C HIS A 6 -9.56 -3.77 15.33
N ARG A 7 -9.00 -2.56 15.38
CA ARG A 7 -8.30 -1.96 14.22
C ARG A 7 -7.11 -2.83 13.88
N MET A 8 -7.17 -3.49 12.73
CA MET A 8 -6.08 -4.33 12.25
C MET A 8 -4.93 -3.46 11.75
N ILE A 9 -5.25 -2.38 11.03
CA ILE A 9 -4.28 -1.42 10.51
C ILE A 9 -4.30 -0.19 11.41
N SER A 10 -3.23 -0.01 12.19
CA SER A 10 -3.04 1.16 13.04
C SER A 10 -2.38 2.31 12.25
N GLN A 11 -2.51 3.54 12.77
CA GLN A 11 -1.78 4.68 12.20
C GLN A 11 -0.26 4.44 12.21
N SER A 12 0.28 3.80 13.27
CA SER A 12 1.71 3.48 13.34
C SER A 12 2.17 2.52 12.25
N LEU A 13 1.30 1.60 11.81
CA LEU A 13 1.60 0.73 10.66
C LEU A 13 1.58 1.52 9.36
N VAL A 14 0.61 2.43 9.18
CA VAL A 14 0.58 3.33 8.02
C VAL A 14 1.85 4.18 7.96
N ASP A 15 2.25 4.78 9.08
CA ASP A 15 3.44 5.62 9.17
C ASP A 15 4.71 4.83 8.84
N LEU A 16 4.80 3.56 9.29
CA LEU A 16 5.90 2.65 8.95
C LEU A 16 5.93 2.37 7.45
N VAL A 17 4.81 1.97 6.85
CA VAL A 17 4.73 1.62 5.43
C VAL A 17 5.05 2.83 4.55
N VAL A 18 4.44 3.99 4.85
CA VAL A 18 4.69 5.25 4.13
C VAL A 18 6.14 5.68 4.29
N GLY A 19 6.70 5.59 5.50
CA GLY A 19 8.10 5.89 5.77
C GLY A 19 9.05 5.02 4.94
N THR A 20 8.82 3.70 4.90
CA THR A 20 9.61 2.78 4.06
C THR A 20 9.52 3.11 2.58
N LEU A 21 8.34 3.49 2.07
CA LEU A 21 8.19 3.90 0.67
C LEU A 21 8.93 5.21 0.38
N ILE A 22 8.93 6.18 1.30
CA ILE A 22 9.66 7.45 1.14
C ILE A 22 11.17 7.23 1.17
N GLU A 23 11.68 6.30 2.00
CA GLU A 23 13.10 5.95 2.00
C GLU A 23 13.58 5.43 0.63
N GLN A 24 12.71 4.70 -0.09
CA GLN A 24 12.99 4.21 -1.44
C GLN A 24 12.69 5.26 -2.52
N LEU A 25 11.73 6.14 -2.27
CA LEU A 25 11.27 7.18 -3.18
C LEU A 25 11.37 8.56 -2.52
N PRO A 26 12.57 9.12 -2.25
CA PRO A 26 12.70 10.38 -1.53
C PRO A 26 11.98 11.55 -2.21
N TRP A 27 11.86 11.49 -3.54
CA TRP A 27 11.14 12.49 -4.34
C TRP A 27 9.60 12.47 -4.10
N ALA A 28 9.05 11.43 -3.48
CA ALA A 28 7.63 11.30 -3.17
C ALA A 28 7.26 11.82 -1.77
N GLU A 29 8.23 12.35 -1.00
CA GLU A 29 8.00 12.89 0.33
C GLU A 29 6.91 13.99 0.31
N GLY A 30 5.90 13.84 1.17
CA GLY A 30 4.74 14.74 1.23
C GLY A 30 3.82 14.70 0.00
N LYS A 31 4.01 13.73 -0.90
CA LYS A 31 3.22 13.55 -2.13
C LYS A 31 2.53 12.18 -2.22
N LEU A 32 2.94 11.21 -1.42
CA LEU A 32 2.19 9.95 -1.27
C LEU A 32 0.81 10.22 -0.68
N GLY A 33 -0.22 9.68 -1.32
CA GLY A 33 -1.57 9.62 -0.76
C GLY A 33 -1.78 8.29 -0.05
N PHE A 34 -2.57 8.28 1.02
CA PHE A 34 -3.05 7.03 1.62
C PHE A 34 -4.47 7.19 2.17
N GLU A 35 -5.21 6.08 2.19
CA GLU A 35 -6.56 6.00 2.75
C GLU A 35 -6.72 4.69 3.52
N LEU A 36 -7.34 4.77 4.71
CA LEU A 36 -7.80 3.61 5.45
C LEU A 36 -9.27 3.36 5.12
N GLN A 37 -9.57 2.16 4.63
CA GLN A 37 -10.89 1.72 4.21
C GLN A 37 -11.31 0.49 5.04
N ASP A 38 -12.56 0.07 4.87
CA ASP A 38 -13.14 -1.11 5.51
C ASP A 38 -12.91 -1.17 7.03
N ASP A 39 -13.28 -0.11 7.75
CA ASP A 39 -13.10 -0.02 9.21
C ASP A 39 -11.66 -0.31 9.68
N PHE A 40 -10.66 0.30 9.02
CA PHE A 40 -9.23 0.13 9.33
C PHE A 40 -8.71 -1.28 9.03
N GLN A 41 -9.28 -1.94 8.02
CA GLN A 41 -8.86 -3.27 7.61
C GLN A 41 -8.26 -3.32 6.19
N PHE A 42 -8.29 -2.20 5.47
CA PHE A 42 -7.65 -2.05 4.17
C PHE A 42 -6.87 -0.73 4.08
N LEU A 43 -5.64 -0.78 3.57
CA LEU A 43 -4.81 0.38 3.30
C LEU A 43 -4.63 0.58 1.79
N LEU A 44 -5.16 1.67 1.25
CA LEU A 44 -4.88 2.11 -0.10
C LEU A 44 -3.74 3.13 -0.08
N ILE A 45 -2.70 2.93 -0.89
CA ILE A 45 -1.58 3.86 -1.05
C ILE A 45 -1.52 4.30 -2.50
N THR A 46 -1.30 5.59 -2.74
CA THR A 46 -1.17 6.18 -4.07
C THR A 46 0.19 6.86 -4.21
N VAL A 47 0.96 6.42 -5.20
CA VAL A 47 2.26 6.98 -5.61
C VAL A 47 2.06 7.80 -6.89
N PRO A 48 2.23 9.13 -6.87
CA PRO A 48 2.23 9.94 -8.10
C PRO A 48 3.57 9.78 -8.82
N CYS A 49 3.59 9.16 -10.00
CA CYS A 49 4.79 8.93 -10.80
C CYS A 49 5.18 10.11 -11.69
N ASP A 50 4.33 11.11 -11.85
CA ASP A 50 4.57 12.28 -12.69
C ASP A 50 5.43 13.37 -12.05
N ILE A 51 5.86 13.17 -10.81
CA ILE A 51 6.69 14.12 -10.04
C ILE A 51 8.13 13.65 -9.82
N GLY A 52 8.48 12.45 -10.27
CA GLY A 52 9.78 11.81 -10.04
C GLY A 52 10.34 11.12 -11.29
N PRO A 53 11.47 10.40 -11.13
CA PRO A 53 11.99 9.51 -12.16
C PRO A 53 10.97 8.44 -12.56
N GLU A 54 11.04 7.98 -13.81
CA GLU A 54 10.24 6.84 -14.26
C GLU A 54 10.70 5.56 -13.55
N LEU A 55 9.78 4.91 -12.83
CA LEU A 55 10.01 3.59 -12.25
C LEU A 55 9.72 2.51 -13.28
N SER A 56 10.63 1.57 -13.44
CA SER A 56 10.40 0.33 -14.18
C SER A 56 9.32 -0.53 -13.51
N GLN A 57 8.75 -1.47 -14.27
CA GLN A 57 7.80 -2.44 -13.72
C GLN A 57 8.42 -3.25 -12.56
N GLU A 58 9.69 -3.62 -12.67
CA GLU A 58 10.38 -4.38 -11.63
C GLU A 58 10.54 -3.57 -10.34
N GLU A 59 10.90 -2.29 -10.43
CA GLU A 59 10.99 -1.41 -9.25
C GLU A 59 9.64 -1.26 -8.55
N ARG A 60 8.55 -1.08 -9.32
CA ARG A 60 7.19 -1.01 -8.76
C ARG A 60 6.79 -2.31 -8.07
N ARG A 61 7.10 -3.45 -8.70
CA ARG A 61 6.86 -4.78 -8.13
C ARG A 61 7.61 -4.97 -6.81
N GLN A 62 8.88 -4.54 -6.74
CA GLN A 62 9.68 -4.63 -5.52
C GLN A 62 9.10 -3.77 -4.38
N LEU A 63 8.58 -2.58 -4.69
CA LEU A 63 7.86 -1.76 -3.70
C LEU A 63 6.61 -2.48 -3.18
N GLY A 64 5.84 -3.12 -4.07
CA GLY A 64 4.70 -3.95 -3.67
C GLY A 64 5.12 -5.09 -2.72
N HIS A 65 6.21 -5.81 -3.04
CA HIS A 65 6.75 -6.88 -2.17
C HIS A 65 7.21 -6.35 -0.81
N GLN A 66 7.71 -5.11 -0.74
CA GLN A 66 8.06 -4.48 0.53
C GLN A 66 6.81 -4.19 1.36
N VAL A 67 5.77 -3.62 0.75
CA VAL A 67 4.49 -3.37 1.42
C VAL A 67 3.90 -4.68 1.94
N ASP A 68 3.84 -5.72 1.11
CA ASP A 68 3.24 -7.01 1.48
C ASP A 68 3.87 -7.64 2.74
N ARG A 69 5.21 -7.55 2.87
CA ARG A 69 5.93 -8.07 4.05
C ARG A 69 5.59 -7.35 5.35
N MET A 70 5.09 -6.12 5.28
CA MET A 70 4.72 -5.31 6.45
C MET A 70 3.24 -5.46 6.80
N MET A 71 2.41 -5.84 5.84
CA MET A 71 0.96 -5.81 5.98
C MET A 71 0.43 -7.09 6.64
N PRO A 72 -0.58 -6.98 7.52
CA PRO A 72 -1.29 -8.14 8.05
C PRO A 72 -2.10 -8.82 6.95
N THR A 73 -2.43 -10.10 7.14
CA THR A 73 -3.25 -10.86 6.20
C THR A 73 -4.67 -11.10 6.73
N ARG A 74 -5.64 -11.27 5.82
CA ARG A 74 -7.03 -11.63 6.07
C ARG A 74 -7.43 -12.84 5.23
N ASP A 75 -8.36 -13.63 5.76
CA ASP A 75 -8.84 -14.83 5.09
C ASP A 75 -9.79 -14.50 3.93
N GLY A 76 -9.30 -14.60 2.69
CA GLY A 76 -10.10 -14.39 1.48
C GLY A 76 -10.30 -12.92 1.11
N GLU A 77 -9.60 -11.99 1.76
CA GLU A 77 -9.78 -10.55 1.60
C GLU A 77 -8.43 -9.84 1.50
N LEU A 78 -8.36 -8.82 0.65
CA LEU A 78 -7.17 -7.97 0.55
C LEU A 78 -7.05 -7.08 1.78
N THR A 79 -5.82 -6.73 2.15
CA THR A 79 -5.53 -5.79 3.25
C THR A 79 -4.80 -4.54 2.78
N TRP A 80 -4.28 -4.55 1.56
CA TRP A 80 -3.56 -3.41 1.00
C TRP A 80 -3.60 -3.36 -0.53
N MET A 81 -3.41 -2.15 -1.06
CA MET A 81 -3.16 -1.89 -2.48
C MET A 81 -2.24 -0.69 -2.64
N LEU A 82 -1.28 -0.80 -3.55
CA LEU A 82 -0.35 0.25 -3.96
C LEU A 82 -0.64 0.62 -5.42
N ASN A 83 -1.20 1.81 -5.62
CA ASN A 83 -1.49 2.36 -6.92
C ASN A 83 -0.39 3.32 -7.36
N PHE A 84 0.11 3.12 -8.57
CA PHE A 84 0.98 4.05 -9.26
C PHE A 84 0.13 4.89 -10.21
N THR A 85 0.25 6.21 -10.13
CA THR A 85 -0.60 7.13 -10.88
C THR A 85 0.20 8.11 -11.71
N THR A 86 -0.32 8.47 -12.88
CA THR A 86 0.24 9.52 -13.74
C THR A 86 -0.90 10.45 -14.10
N ARG A 87 -0.79 11.75 -13.74
CA ARG A 87 -1.86 12.75 -13.96
C ARG A 87 -3.22 12.30 -13.39
N GLY A 88 -3.20 11.70 -12.21
CA GLY A 88 -4.39 11.23 -11.49
C GLY A 88 -5.03 9.96 -12.05
N LYS A 89 -4.44 9.29 -13.04
CA LYS A 89 -4.91 7.99 -13.55
C LYS A 89 -4.00 6.88 -13.06
N VAL A 90 -4.58 5.77 -12.60
CA VAL A 90 -3.83 4.56 -12.26
C VAL A 90 -3.20 4.00 -13.54
N VAL A 91 -1.88 3.82 -13.51
CA VAL A 91 -1.10 3.22 -14.60
C VAL A 91 -0.58 1.83 -14.23
N ASP A 92 -0.52 1.52 -12.94
CA ASP A 92 -0.09 0.22 -12.42
C ASP A 92 -0.61 0.03 -10.98
N SER A 93 -0.80 -1.22 -10.57
CA SER A 93 -1.30 -1.56 -9.23
C SER A 93 -0.71 -2.87 -8.74
N TYR A 94 -0.36 -2.89 -7.46
CA TYR A 94 0.01 -4.09 -6.73
C TYR A 94 -0.87 -4.19 -5.49
N PHE A 95 -1.17 -5.41 -5.04
CA PHE A 95 -2.08 -5.62 -3.92
C PHE A 95 -1.82 -6.98 -3.29
N GLY A 96 -2.31 -7.17 -2.07
CA GLY A 96 -2.07 -8.42 -1.35
C GLY A 96 -2.81 -8.47 -0.01
N GLY A 97 -2.33 -9.34 0.86
CA GLY A 97 -2.93 -9.58 2.18
C GLY A 97 -3.98 -10.68 2.23
N ASP A 98 -4.38 -11.29 1.11
CA ASP A 98 -5.26 -12.47 1.14
C ASP A 98 -4.46 -13.72 1.55
N SER A 99 -4.74 -14.27 2.73
CA SER A 99 -4.07 -15.47 3.22
C SER A 99 -4.39 -16.73 2.42
N ARG A 100 -5.48 -16.75 1.64
CA ARG A 100 -5.81 -17.86 0.72
C ARG A 100 -5.02 -17.79 -0.57
N SER A 101 -4.55 -16.60 -0.94
CA SER A 101 -3.81 -16.35 -2.17
C SER A 101 -2.55 -15.50 -1.90
N PRO A 102 -1.55 -16.00 -1.15
CA PRO A 102 -0.43 -15.16 -0.66
C PRO A 102 0.47 -14.56 -1.75
N ALA A 103 0.35 -15.03 -2.99
CA ALA A 103 1.13 -14.54 -4.13
C ALA A 103 0.27 -13.74 -5.15
N ILE A 104 -0.98 -13.41 -4.80
CA ILE A 104 -1.85 -12.61 -5.68
C ILE A 104 -1.32 -11.18 -5.80
N GLY A 105 -1.56 -10.54 -6.95
CA GLY A 105 -1.29 -9.11 -7.13
C GLY A 105 0.15 -8.74 -7.48
N PHE A 106 0.93 -9.69 -8.02
CA PHE A 106 2.30 -9.51 -8.51
C PHE A 106 2.53 -10.10 -9.90
#